data_AF-A0A135USN9-F1
#
_entry.id   AF-A0A135USN9-F1
#
_cell.length_a   1.000
_cell.length_b   1.000
_cell.length_c   1.000
_cell.angle_alpha   90.00
_cell.angle_beta   90.00
_cell.angle_gamma   90.00
#
_symmetry.space_group_name_H-M   'P 1'
#
loop_
_entity.id
_entity.type
_entity.pdbx_description
1 polymer ?
#
loop_
_entity_poly.entity_id
_entity_poly.type
_entity_poly.pdbx_seq_one_letter_code
_entity_poly.pdbx_strand_id
1 'polypeptide(L)'
;MVQQRLGRDGLHETGIKQTAEVPSQLSAVSEVLHSLTETIGNAPGDDLSALELPLRRCDEAFKEFEQELLRCSSRSGGDRASFRGWAKLQYMGDGIDEFTQLLAGYMSTINTALADAQLHRSATTVENLENYQTMIKTTTDDLEARLENIDAKLAAIIEHIVGGNDADAQELHRIRAERESTQECLEICAQLSNHISRVQQQPYADDGAPTHENFYPERVTDEGLQDCRKRLAQTVADLEKHMQHLIDRLIAKSSTRMSSEHDVAQLARLRGEWTTARQCLDICSKAESHAKETVSIIDNYATGDDTVQFLILITGKTMYDVTRHHPNQHAGDWIWERIFARRRVSYFR
;
A
#
# COMPACT_ATOMS: atom_id res chain seq x y z
N MET A 1 -46.88 2.47 -2.87
CA MET A 1 -46.46 3.39 -3.96
C MET A 1 -45.43 4.43 -3.52
N VAL A 2 -45.51 5.02 -2.31
CA VAL A 2 -44.56 6.06 -1.85
C VAL A 2 -43.16 5.50 -1.51
N GLN A 3 -43.05 4.32 -0.87
CA GLN A 3 -41.75 3.67 -0.62
C GLN A 3 -41.02 3.25 -1.90
N GLN A 4 -41.74 2.86 -2.95
CA GLN A 4 -41.15 2.53 -4.25
C GLN A 4 -40.70 3.77 -5.05
N ARG A 5 -41.17 4.98 -4.71
CA ARG A 5 -40.66 6.24 -5.29
C ARG A 5 -39.43 6.72 -4.53
N LEU A 6 -39.47 6.74 -3.20
CA LEU A 6 -38.31 7.10 -2.37
C LEU A 6 -37.09 6.21 -2.62
N GLY A 7 -37.28 4.89 -2.78
CA GLY A 7 -36.19 3.99 -3.16
C GLY A 7 -35.67 4.21 -4.58
N ARG A 8 -36.51 4.68 -5.49
CA ARG A 8 -36.14 4.96 -6.89
C ARG A 8 -35.44 6.30 -7.03
N ASP A 9 -35.85 7.30 -6.26
CA ASP A 9 -35.22 8.61 -6.20
C ASP A 9 -33.86 8.54 -5.48
N GLY A 10 -33.76 7.73 -4.41
CA GLY A 10 -32.49 7.45 -3.73
C GLY A 10 -31.46 6.73 -4.61
N LEU A 11 -31.87 5.68 -5.34
CA LEU A 11 -31.05 4.98 -6.33
C LEU A 11 -30.66 5.87 -7.52
N HIS A 12 -31.53 6.81 -7.90
CA HIS A 12 -31.25 7.79 -8.94
C HIS A 12 -30.21 8.82 -8.50
N GLU A 13 -30.28 9.27 -7.25
CA GLU A 13 -29.31 10.21 -6.69
C GLU A 13 -27.93 9.56 -6.46
N THR A 14 -27.87 8.28 -6.06
CA THR A 14 -26.60 7.55 -5.94
C THR A 14 -25.95 7.32 -7.30
N GLY A 15 -26.69 6.80 -8.30
CA GLY A 15 -26.14 6.56 -9.63
C GLY A 15 -25.63 7.82 -10.34
N ILE A 16 -26.20 9.00 -10.07
CA ILE A 16 -25.72 10.27 -10.62
C ILE A 16 -24.44 10.74 -9.91
N LYS A 17 -24.34 10.57 -8.59
CA LYS A 17 -23.11 10.90 -7.84
C LYS A 17 -21.94 10.02 -8.28
N GLN A 18 -22.17 8.73 -8.45
CA GLN A 18 -21.15 7.76 -8.86
C GLN A 18 -20.62 8.03 -10.28
N THR A 19 -21.50 8.41 -11.21
CA THR A 19 -21.10 8.78 -12.58
C THR A 19 -20.36 10.12 -12.64
N ALA A 20 -20.62 11.03 -11.70
CA ALA A 20 -19.90 12.30 -11.57
C ALA A 20 -18.50 12.16 -10.94
N GLU A 21 -18.24 11.07 -10.20
CA GLU A 21 -16.96 10.83 -9.52
C GLU A 21 -15.86 10.31 -10.45
N VAL A 22 -16.24 9.53 -11.47
CA VAL A 22 -15.28 8.98 -12.45
C VAL A 22 -14.48 10.07 -13.17
N PRO A 23 -15.08 11.17 -13.70
CA PRO A 23 -14.32 12.28 -14.27
C PRO A 23 -13.32 12.93 -13.30
N SER A 24 -13.68 13.12 -12.02
CA SER A 24 -12.74 13.68 -11.04
C SER A 24 -11.57 12.76 -10.75
N GLN A 25 -11.82 11.46 -10.65
CA GLN A 25 -10.78 10.45 -10.45
C GLN A 25 -9.83 10.39 -11.66
N LEU A 26 -10.35 10.51 -12.88
CA LEU A 26 -9.54 10.59 -14.10
C LEU A 26 -8.63 11.82 -14.12
N SER A 27 -9.13 12.99 -13.70
CA SER A 27 -8.31 14.20 -13.56
C SER A 27 -7.18 13.98 -12.56
N ALA A 28 -7.50 13.41 -11.39
CA ALA A 28 -6.53 13.16 -10.34
C ALA A 28 -5.43 12.18 -10.80
N VAL A 29 -5.80 11.10 -11.51
CA VAL A 29 -4.82 10.17 -12.10
C VAL A 29 -3.93 10.89 -13.12
N SER A 30 -4.49 11.75 -13.96
CA SER A 30 -3.70 12.54 -14.92
C SER A 30 -2.70 13.47 -14.24
N GLU A 31 -3.09 14.11 -13.14
CA GLU A 31 -2.21 15.01 -12.36
C GLU A 31 -1.05 14.24 -11.71
N VAL A 32 -1.33 13.05 -11.17
CA VAL A 32 -0.30 12.19 -10.57
C VAL A 32 0.66 11.65 -11.64
N LEU A 33 0.16 11.26 -12.82
CA LEU A 33 1.01 10.84 -13.94
C LEU A 33 1.88 11.98 -14.50
N HIS A 34 1.38 13.21 -14.49
CA HIS A 34 2.17 14.38 -14.84
C HIS A 34 3.31 14.59 -13.84
N SER A 35 3.01 14.52 -12.54
CA SER A 35 3.99 14.63 -11.44
C SER A 35 5.06 13.54 -11.51
N LEU A 36 4.67 12.32 -11.90
CA LEU A 36 5.58 11.21 -12.14
C LEU A 36 6.53 11.50 -13.32
N THR A 37 5.98 12.01 -14.42
CA THR A 37 6.77 12.36 -15.62
C THR A 37 7.79 13.45 -15.31
N GLU A 38 7.38 14.48 -14.57
CA GLU A 38 8.27 15.55 -14.11
C GLU A 38 9.38 15.01 -13.20
N THR A 39 9.03 14.12 -12.27
CA THR A 39 9.99 13.50 -11.36
C THR A 39 11.07 12.70 -12.10
N ILE A 40 10.66 11.85 -13.04
CA ILE A 40 11.59 11.06 -13.87
C ILE A 40 12.49 11.98 -14.71
N GLY A 41 11.93 13.06 -15.26
CA GLY A 41 12.69 14.02 -16.08
C GLY A 41 13.72 14.85 -15.28
N ASN A 42 13.39 15.20 -14.04
CA ASN A 42 14.24 16.05 -13.19
C ASN A 42 15.26 15.25 -12.36
N ALA A 43 15.03 13.97 -12.12
CA ALA A 43 15.87 13.12 -11.27
C ALA A 43 16.05 11.71 -11.87
N PRO A 44 16.89 11.55 -12.90
CA PRO A 44 17.11 10.24 -13.57
C PRO A 44 17.81 9.19 -12.69
N GLY A 45 18.11 9.50 -11.42
CA GLY A 45 18.71 8.59 -10.45
C GLY A 45 17.70 7.89 -9.53
N ASP A 46 16.42 8.27 -9.55
CA ASP A 46 15.38 7.64 -8.73
C ASP A 46 14.91 6.34 -9.41
N ASP A 47 15.05 5.19 -8.72
CA ASP A 47 14.56 3.91 -9.23
C ASP A 47 13.05 3.78 -8.99
N LEU A 48 12.26 4.13 -10.01
CA LEU A 48 10.81 3.99 -10.03
C LEU A 48 10.35 2.77 -10.84
N SER A 49 11.24 1.81 -11.12
CA SER A 49 10.92 0.61 -11.90
C SER A 49 9.81 -0.24 -11.27
N ALA A 50 9.67 -0.20 -9.94
CA ALA A 50 8.60 -0.90 -9.23
C ALA A 50 7.19 -0.47 -9.65
N LEU A 51 7.02 0.74 -10.22
CA LEU A 51 5.74 1.24 -10.73
C LEU A 51 5.35 0.68 -12.10
N GLU A 52 6.23 -0.03 -12.82
CA GLU A 52 5.95 -0.52 -14.17
C GLU A 52 4.67 -1.38 -14.22
N LEU A 53 4.55 -2.34 -13.30
CA LEU A 53 3.39 -3.22 -13.23
C LEU A 53 2.11 -2.46 -12.82
N PRO A 54 2.09 -1.65 -11.74
CA PRO A 54 0.96 -0.77 -11.41
C PRO A 54 0.48 0.12 -12.55
N LEU A 55 1.40 0.77 -13.27
CA LEU A 55 1.06 1.66 -14.38
C LEU A 55 0.48 0.90 -15.56
N ARG A 56 1.07 -0.25 -15.92
CA ARG A 56 0.55 -1.10 -17.00
C ARG A 56 -0.86 -1.59 -16.68
N ARG A 57 -1.09 -2.07 -15.45
CA ARG A 57 -2.42 -2.56 -15.07
C ARG A 57 -3.45 -1.43 -14.98
N CYS A 58 -3.05 -0.24 -14.55
CA CYS A 58 -3.90 0.95 -14.57
C CYS A 58 -4.36 1.29 -16.00
N ASP A 59 -3.44 1.30 -16.98
CA ASP A 59 -3.77 1.48 -18.41
C ASP A 59 -4.70 0.39 -18.95
N GLU A 60 -4.45 -0.88 -18.61
CA GLU A 60 -5.33 -1.99 -18.98
C GLU A 60 -6.75 -1.83 -18.38
N ALA A 61 -6.84 -1.46 -17.10
CA ALA A 61 -8.12 -1.23 -16.41
C ALA A 61 -8.92 -0.09 -17.05
N PHE A 62 -8.25 1.00 -17.47
CA PHE A 62 -8.91 2.08 -18.22
C PHE A 62 -9.47 1.60 -19.55
N LYS A 63 -8.68 0.84 -20.33
CA LYS A 63 -9.13 0.29 -21.62
C LYS A 63 -10.29 -0.68 -21.46
N GLU A 64 -10.24 -1.53 -20.43
CA GLU A 64 -11.31 -2.47 -20.10
C GLU A 64 -12.60 -1.74 -19.70
N PHE A 65 -12.49 -0.69 -18.88
CA PHE A 65 -13.63 0.12 -18.48
C PHE A 65 -14.23 0.92 -19.65
N GLU A 66 -13.38 1.46 -20.54
CA GLU A 66 -13.82 2.13 -21.77
C GLU A 66 -14.63 1.18 -22.66
N GLN A 67 -14.21 -0.09 -22.77
CA GLN A 67 -14.96 -1.09 -23.54
C GLN A 67 -16.35 -1.36 -22.93
N GLU A 68 -16.46 -1.47 -21.60
CA GLU A 68 -17.75 -1.63 -20.93
C GLU A 68 -18.65 -0.39 -21.11
N LEU A 69 -18.07 0.81 -21.07
CA LEU A 69 -18.78 2.06 -21.38
C LEU A 69 -19.32 2.07 -22.81
N LEU A 70 -18.50 1.70 -23.80
CA LEU A 70 -18.91 1.61 -25.21
C LEU A 70 -19.98 0.54 -25.43
N ARG A 71 -19.92 -0.56 -24.69
CA ARG A 71 -20.93 -1.62 -24.73
C ARG A 71 -22.27 -1.16 -24.15
N CYS A 72 -22.24 -0.34 -23.11
CA CYS A 72 -23.43 0.28 -22.53
C CYS A 72 -24.05 1.34 -23.46
N SER A 73 -23.23 2.11 -24.17
CA SER A 73 -23.69 3.17 -25.07
C SER A 73 -24.26 2.61 -26.39
N SER A 74 -23.65 1.58 -26.97
CA SER A 74 -24.09 0.96 -28.24
C SER A 74 -25.45 0.25 -28.16
N ARG A 75 -25.85 -0.25 -26.98
CA ARG A 75 -27.15 -0.91 -26.75
C ARG A 75 -28.30 0.09 -26.55
N SER A 76 -27.96 1.36 -26.37
CA SER A 76 -28.90 2.46 -26.16
C SER A 76 -29.25 3.09 -27.51
N GLY A 77 -30.27 2.55 -28.21
CA GLY A 77 -30.77 3.16 -29.43
C GLY A 77 -31.31 4.59 -29.21
N GLY A 78 -30.57 5.59 -29.71
CA GLY A 78 -31.00 6.99 -29.85
C GLY A 78 -30.93 7.85 -28.58
N ASP A 79 -30.12 8.91 -28.64
CA ASP A 79 -30.03 10.19 -27.88
C ASP A 79 -30.29 10.25 -26.36
N ARG A 80 -30.55 9.12 -25.73
CA ARG A 80 -30.59 8.95 -24.29
C ARG A 80 -29.87 7.66 -24.00
N ALA A 81 -28.56 7.74 -23.76
CA ALA A 81 -27.80 6.71 -23.05
C ALA A 81 -28.62 6.29 -21.84
N SER A 82 -29.39 5.20 -21.97
CA SER A 82 -30.51 5.00 -21.05
C SER A 82 -29.94 4.90 -19.65
N PHE A 83 -30.48 5.64 -18.69
CA PHE A 83 -30.08 5.57 -17.27
C PHE A 83 -29.96 4.12 -16.77
N ARG A 84 -30.76 3.21 -17.34
CA ARG A 84 -30.74 1.77 -17.11
C ARG A 84 -29.46 1.06 -17.59
N GLY A 85 -28.78 1.59 -18.60
CA GLY A 85 -27.49 1.11 -19.09
C GLY A 85 -26.35 1.49 -18.14
N TRP A 86 -26.35 2.73 -17.64
CA TRP A 86 -25.37 3.21 -16.65
C TRP A 86 -25.50 2.48 -15.31
N ALA A 87 -26.73 2.28 -14.83
CA ALA A 87 -26.99 1.49 -13.62
C ALA A 87 -26.63 -0.01 -13.76
N LYS A 88 -26.27 -0.47 -14.96
CA LYS A 88 -25.80 -1.84 -15.25
C LYS A 88 -24.33 -1.89 -15.61
N LEU A 89 -23.64 -0.75 -15.63
CA LEU A 89 -22.21 -0.72 -15.88
C LEU A 89 -21.52 -1.46 -14.75
N GLN A 90 -20.75 -2.49 -15.12
CA GLN A 90 -20.04 -3.33 -14.17
C GLN A 90 -18.57 -3.45 -14.57
N TYR A 91 -17.70 -3.39 -13.56
CA TYR A 91 -16.29 -3.71 -13.69
C TYR A 91 -15.97 -4.86 -12.73
N MET A 92 -15.46 -5.97 -13.27
CA MET A 92 -15.16 -7.19 -12.51
C MET A 92 -16.34 -7.73 -11.68
N GLY A 93 -17.55 -7.59 -12.20
CA GLY A 93 -18.79 -8.06 -11.56
C GLY A 93 -19.47 -7.04 -10.64
N ASP A 94 -18.79 -5.94 -10.29
CA ASP A 94 -19.29 -4.91 -9.38
C ASP A 94 -19.57 -3.58 -10.07
N GLY A 95 -20.22 -2.67 -9.35
CA GLY A 95 -20.57 -1.34 -9.85
C GLY A 95 -19.37 -0.41 -10.03
N ILE A 96 -19.67 0.82 -10.46
CA ILE A 96 -18.69 1.86 -10.77
C ILE A 96 -17.81 2.21 -9.55
N ASP A 97 -18.35 2.10 -8.33
CA ASP A 97 -17.63 2.41 -7.09
C ASP A 97 -16.38 1.55 -6.92
N GLU A 98 -16.45 0.27 -7.31
CA GLU A 98 -15.31 -0.64 -7.25
C GLU A 98 -14.19 -0.18 -8.21
N PHE A 99 -14.57 0.31 -9.39
CA PHE A 99 -13.62 0.87 -10.34
C PHE A 99 -13.01 2.19 -9.82
N THR A 100 -13.80 3.03 -9.17
CA THR A 100 -13.29 4.23 -8.52
C THR A 100 -12.30 3.90 -7.39
N GLN A 101 -12.62 2.93 -6.54
CA GLN A 101 -11.74 2.46 -5.47
C GLN A 101 -10.44 1.86 -6.03
N LEU A 102 -10.54 1.12 -7.14
CA LEU A 102 -9.38 0.61 -7.88
C LEU A 102 -8.43 1.74 -8.31
N LEU A 103 -8.97 2.81 -8.92
CA LEU A 103 -8.18 3.95 -9.36
C LEU A 103 -7.55 4.70 -8.19
N ALA A 104 -8.29 4.86 -7.09
CA ALA A 104 -7.77 5.47 -5.87
C ALA A 104 -6.56 4.69 -5.33
N GLY A 105 -6.61 3.36 -5.33
CA GLY A 105 -5.48 2.51 -4.94
C GLY A 105 -4.24 2.71 -5.82
N TYR A 106 -4.41 2.79 -7.15
CA TYR A 106 -3.30 3.09 -8.06
C TYR A 106 -2.69 4.47 -7.83
N MET A 107 -3.54 5.48 -7.70
CA MET A 107 -3.12 6.85 -7.44
C MET A 107 -2.33 6.95 -6.13
N SER A 108 -2.85 6.34 -5.06
CA SER A 108 -2.23 6.31 -3.73
C SER A 108 -0.87 5.61 -3.75
N THR A 109 -0.74 4.52 -4.52
CA THR A 109 0.54 3.83 -4.71
C THR A 109 1.56 4.72 -5.43
N ILE A 110 1.16 5.38 -6.52
CA ILE A 110 2.06 6.26 -7.28
C ILE A 110 2.50 7.44 -6.41
N ASN A 111 1.58 8.04 -5.66
CA ASN A 111 1.90 9.13 -4.72
C ASN A 111 2.87 8.68 -3.62
N THR A 112 2.70 7.46 -3.09
CA THR A 112 3.63 6.88 -2.11
C THR A 112 5.04 6.74 -2.69
N ALA A 113 5.17 6.22 -3.91
CA ALA A 113 6.46 6.11 -4.59
C ALA A 113 7.09 7.48 -4.89
N LEU A 114 6.29 8.46 -5.30
CA LEU A 114 6.76 9.83 -5.53
C LEU A 114 7.24 10.51 -4.25
N ALA A 115 6.50 10.35 -3.16
CA ALA A 115 6.90 10.90 -1.87
C ALA A 115 8.15 10.20 -1.31
N ASP A 116 8.30 8.88 -1.49
CA ASP A 116 9.54 8.16 -1.14
C ASP A 116 10.74 8.78 -1.87
N ALA A 117 10.61 8.95 -3.18
CA ALA A 117 11.65 9.56 -4.02
C ALA A 117 11.97 11.02 -3.64
N GLN A 118 10.97 11.79 -3.20
CA GLN A 118 11.16 13.16 -2.72
C GLN A 118 11.83 13.21 -1.34
N LEU A 119 11.55 12.24 -0.46
CA LEU A 119 12.20 12.13 0.85
C LEU A 119 13.69 11.86 0.71
N HIS A 120 14.11 11.05 -0.26
CA HIS A 120 15.53 10.86 -0.59
C HIS A 120 16.24 12.15 -1.00
N ARG A 121 15.51 13.14 -1.53
CA ARG A 121 16.09 14.35 -2.14
C ARG A 121 16.10 15.59 -1.24
N SER A 122 15.24 15.69 -0.25
CA SER A 122 15.00 16.94 0.50
C SER A 122 15.35 16.83 1.99
N ALA A 123 15.70 17.96 2.62
CA ALA A 123 15.82 18.01 4.08
C ALA A 123 14.42 17.84 4.69
N THR A 124 14.15 16.64 5.21
CA THR A 124 12.84 16.23 5.71
C THR A 124 12.46 16.99 6.99
N THR A 125 11.25 17.57 7.02
CA THR A 125 10.64 18.06 8.27
C THR A 125 9.89 16.91 8.95
N VAL A 126 9.77 16.95 10.29
CA VAL A 126 9.01 15.95 11.06
C VAL A 126 7.55 15.87 10.60
N GLU A 127 6.93 17.00 10.29
CA GLU A 127 5.55 17.05 9.75
C GLU A 127 5.41 16.36 8.39
N ASN A 128 6.39 16.52 7.49
CA ASN A 128 6.38 15.83 6.20
C ASN A 128 6.53 14.32 6.37
N LEU A 129 7.30 13.88 7.38
CA LEU A 129 7.51 12.46 7.69
C LEU A 129 6.26 11.81 8.31
N GLU A 130 5.56 12.49 9.23
CA GLU A 130 4.30 12.02 9.80
C GLU A 130 3.20 11.90 8.74
N ASN A 131 3.08 12.89 7.85
CA ASN A 131 2.15 12.86 6.72
C ASN A 131 2.47 11.71 5.76
N TYR A 132 3.76 11.49 5.48
CA TYR A 132 4.21 10.39 4.64
C TYR A 132 3.90 9.01 5.24
N GLN A 133 4.17 8.80 6.53
CA GLN A 133 3.82 7.55 7.23
C GLN A 133 2.31 7.30 7.23
N THR A 134 1.52 8.35 7.42
CA THR A 134 0.05 8.27 7.35
C THR A 134 -0.41 7.86 5.95
N MET A 135 0.21 8.42 4.91
CA MET A 135 -0.08 8.06 3.52
C MET A 135 0.26 6.60 3.26
N ILE A 136 1.48 6.14 3.59
CA ILE A 136 1.89 4.73 3.44
C ILE A 136 0.87 3.81 4.12
N LYS A 137 0.51 4.10 5.37
CA LYS A 137 -0.44 3.29 6.12
C LYS A 137 -1.80 3.23 5.43
N THR A 138 -2.34 4.38 5.01
CA THR A 138 -3.64 4.43 4.33
C THR A 138 -3.60 3.64 3.02
N THR A 139 -2.54 3.79 2.22
CA THR A 139 -2.36 3.02 0.99
C THR A 139 -2.29 1.52 1.25
N THR A 140 -1.55 1.10 2.29
CA THR A 140 -1.44 -0.30 2.70
C THR A 140 -2.81 -0.86 3.10
N ASP A 141 -3.54 -0.17 3.99
CA ASP A 141 -4.86 -0.60 4.47
C ASP A 141 -5.85 -0.75 3.29
N ASP A 142 -5.84 0.21 2.34
CA ASP A 142 -6.69 0.16 1.14
C ASP A 142 -6.34 -1.01 0.21
N LEU A 143 -5.06 -1.33 0.04
CA LEU A 143 -4.59 -2.43 -0.79
C LEU A 143 -4.89 -3.79 -0.16
N GLU A 144 -4.79 -3.92 1.16
CA GLU A 144 -5.16 -5.13 1.90
C GLU A 144 -6.66 -5.40 1.78
N ALA A 145 -7.51 -4.41 2.03
CA ALA A 145 -8.96 -4.52 1.84
C ALA A 145 -9.33 -4.92 0.40
N ARG A 146 -8.55 -4.44 -0.58
CA ARG A 146 -8.73 -4.80 -1.98
C ARG A 146 -8.32 -6.25 -2.28
N LEU A 147 -7.25 -6.75 -1.68
CA LEU A 147 -6.87 -8.17 -1.81
C LEU A 147 -7.93 -9.08 -1.21
N GLU A 148 -8.48 -8.73 -0.04
CA GLU A 148 -9.59 -9.45 0.58
C GLU A 148 -10.82 -9.51 -0.34
N ASN A 149 -11.17 -8.39 -0.98
CA ASN A 149 -12.26 -8.33 -1.95
C ASN A 149 -12.00 -9.26 -3.16
N ILE A 150 -10.79 -9.24 -3.73
CA ILE A 150 -10.42 -10.12 -4.84
C ILE A 150 -10.49 -11.59 -4.42
N ASP A 151 -10.03 -11.93 -3.22
CA ASP A 151 -10.10 -13.29 -2.70
C ASP A 151 -11.54 -13.75 -2.49
N ALA A 152 -12.42 -12.88 -1.99
CA ALA A 152 -13.86 -13.15 -1.89
C ALA A 152 -14.51 -13.40 -3.27
N LYS A 153 -14.13 -12.63 -4.29
CA LYS A 153 -14.60 -12.84 -5.68
C LYS A 153 -14.12 -14.16 -6.26
N LEU A 154 -12.83 -14.47 -6.09
CA LEU A 154 -12.28 -15.75 -6.50
C LEU A 154 -12.99 -16.91 -5.80
N ALA A 155 -13.29 -16.76 -4.50
CA ALA A 155 -14.06 -17.73 -3.75
C ALA A 155 -15.47 -17.93 -4.34
N ALA A 156 -16.22 -16.86 -4.57
CA ALA A 156 -17.57 -16.94 -5.14
C ALA A 156 -17.59 -17.62 -6.53
N ILE A 157 -16.60 -17.32 -7.38
CA ILE A 157 -16.49 -17.96 -8.71
C ILE A 157 -16.22 -19.46 -8.57
N ILE A 158 -15.35 -19.87 -7.65
CA ILE A 158 -15.09 -21.30 -7.38
C ILE A 158 -16.37 -22.01 -6.95
N GLU A 159 -17.12 -21.43 -6.01
CA GLU A 159 -18.37 -22.02 -5.51
C GLU A 159 -19.40 -22.22 -6.63
N HIS A 160 -19.51 -21.25 -7.53
CA HIS A 160 -20.38 -21.35 -8.70
C HIS A 160 -19.94 -22.47 -9.66
N ILE A 161 -18.64 -22.66 -9.88
CA ILE A 161 -18.09 -23.70 -10.76
C ILE A 161 -18.21 -25.10 -10.13
N VAL A 162 -18.14 -25.19 -8.81
CA VAL A 162 -18.04 -26.42 -8.02
C VAL A 162 -19.39 -27.10 -7.73
N GLY A 163 -20.47 -26.71 -8.41
CA GLY A 163 -21.81 -27.31 -8.27
C GLY A 163 -21.96 -28.83 -8.55
N GLY A 164 -20.88 -29.61 -8.66
CA GLY A 164 -20.89 -31.08 -8.79
C GLY A 164 -19.71 -31.76 -8.05
N ASN A 165 -19.93 -32.98 -7.57
CA ASN A 165 -19.00 -33.81 -6.77
C ASN A 165 -17.86 -34.47 -7.57
N ASP A 166 -17.25 -33.77 -8.53
CA ASP A 166 -16.19 -34.34 -9.36
C ASP A 166 -14.79 -34.16 -8.73
N ALA A 167 -13.80 -34.95 -9.18
CA ALA A 167 -12.40 -34.88 -8.74
C ALA A 167 -11.80 -33.47 -8.89
N ASP A 168 -12.17 -32.74 -9.94
CA ASP A 168 -11.74 -31.35 -10.15
C ASP A 168 -12.35 -30.37 -9.14
N ALA A 169 -13.55 -30.66 -8.61
CA ALA A 169 -14.13 -29.85 -7.54
C ALA A 169 -13.36 -30.04 -6.22
N GLN A 170 -12.97 -31.28 -5.89
CA GLN A 170 -12.14 -31.56 -4.71
C GLN A 170 -10.76 -30.92 -4.83
N GLU A 171 -10.17 -30.93 -6.02
CA GLU A 171 -8.88 -30.29 -6.27
C GLU A 171 -8.97 -28.75 -6.14
N LEU A 172 -10.03 -28.11 -6.64
CA LEU A 172 -10.25 -26.67 -6.43
C LEU A 172 -10.40 -26.31 -4.94
N HIS A 173 -11.09 -27.15 -4.16
CA HIS A 173 -11.17 -26.97 -2.70
C HIS A 173 -9.80 -27.10 -2.02
N ARG A 174 -8.98 -28.07 -2.42
CA ARG A 174 -7.61 -28.23 -1.89
C ARG A 174 -6.75 -27.02 -2.20
N ILE A 175 -6.78 -26.53 -3.43
CA ILE A 175 -6.04 -25.32 -3.83
C ILE A 175 -6.50 -24.13 -3.00
N ARG A 176 -7.82 -23.97 -2.74
CA ARG A 176 -8.32 -22.90 -1.86
C ARG A 176 -7.77 -23.01 -0.44
N ALA A 177 -7.87 -24.19 0.18
CA ALA A 177 -7.37 -24.40 1.54
C ALA A 177 -5.86 -24.18 1.66
N GLU A 178 -5.08 -24.60 0.65
CA GLU A 178 -3.63 -24.38 0.59
C GLU A 178 -3.31 -22.88 0.46
N ARG A 179 -4.11 -22.11 -0.29
CA ARG A 179 -3.97 -20.65 -0.36
C ARG A 179 -4.25 -19.99 0.97
N GLU A 180 -5.36 -20.32 1.62
CA GLU A 180 -5.72 -19.77 2.94
C GLU A 180 -4.60 -20.04 3.96
N SER A 181 -4.11 -21.28 4.03
CA SER A 181 -2.99 -21.64 4.91
C SER A 181 -1.68 -20.91 4.55
N THR A 182 -1.39 -20.69 3.27
CA THR A 182 -0.21 -19.92 2.83
C THR A 182 -0.33 -18.45 3.24
N GLN A 183 -1.54 -17.88 3.18
CA GLN A 183 -1.79 -16.51 3.63
C GLN A 183 -1.57 -16.36 5.14
N GLU A 184 -2.09 -17.29 5.95
CA GLU A 184 -1.81 -17.31 7.39
C GLU A 184 -0.31 -17.39 7.69
N CYS A 185 0.43 -18.19 6.92
CA CYS A 185 1.88 -18.28 7.06
C CYS A 185 2.59 -16.95 6.75
N LEU A 186 2.11 -16.18 5.76
CA LEU A 186 2.63 -14.85 5.45
C LEU A 186 2.35 -13.85 6.59
N GLU A 187 1.16 -13.89 7.18
CA GLU A 187 0.81 -13.05 8.34
C GLU A 187 1.69 -13.37 9.56
N ILE A 188 1.93 -14.64 9.84
CA ILE A 188 2.86 -15.08 10.89
C ILE A 188 4.27 -14.54 10.61
N CYS A 189 4.74 -14.60 9.36
CA CYS A 189 6.04 -14.05 8.98
C CYS A 189 6.11 -12.53 9.20
N ALA A 190 5.05 -11.79 8.86
CA ALA A 190 4.97 -10.34 9.09
C ALA A 190 5.02 -10.00 10.59
N GLN A 191 4.28 -10.74 11.42
CA GLN A 191 4.30 -10.59 12.88
C GLN A 191 5.70 -10.85 13.47
N LEU A 192 6.37 -11.91 13.01
CA LEU A 192 7.72 -12.24 13.45
C LEU A 192 8.74 -11.17 13.04
N SER A 193 8.63 -10.64 11.82
CA SER A 193 9.50 -9.57 11.32
C SER A 193 9.36 -8.29 12.15
N ASN A 194 8.13 -7.93 12.52
CA ASN A 194 7.86 -6.81 13.41
C ASN A 194 8.43 -7.03 14.82
N HIS A 195 8.32 -8.25 15.35
CA HIS A 195 8.90 -8.60 16.63
C HIS A 195 10.43 -8.49 16.63
N ILE A 196 11.09 -9.03 15.59
CA ILE A 196 12.54 -8.91 15.37
C ILE A 196 12.98 -7.44 15.36
N SER A 197 12.26 -6.59 14.63
CA SER A 197 12.58 -5.17 14.51
C SER A 197 12.43 -4.43 15.84
N ARG A 198 11.43 -4.79 16.67
CA ARG A 198 11.24 -4.21 18.01
C ARG A 198 12.36 -4.57 18.98
N VAL A 199 12.87 -5.80 18.92
CA VAL A 199 13.98 -6.25 19.77
C VAL A 199 15.27 -5.48 19.45
N GLN A 200 15.52 -5.18 18.17
CA GLN A 200 16.68 -4.37 17.72
C GLN A 200 16.60 -2.90 18.14
N GLN A 201 15.39 -2.38 18.38
CA GLN A 201 15.16 -0.97 18.71
C GLN A 201 15.17 -0.66 20.20
N GLN A 202 15.24 -1.65 21.10
CA GLN A 202 15.26 -1.40 22.54
C GLN A 202 16.65 -0.90 22.96
N PRO A 203 16.80 0.37 23.40
CA PRO A 203 18.01 0.82 24.04
C PRO A 203 18.05 0.14 25.42
N TYR A 204 19.09 -0.64 25.70
CA TYR A 204 19.32 -1.08 27.07
C TYR A 204 19.59 0.17 27.92
N ALA A 205 18.65 0.51 28.80
CA ALA A 205 18.88 1.45 29.88
C ALA A 205 19.85 0.78 30.87
N ASP A 206 21.15 0.85 30.58
CA ASP A 206 22.19 0.44 31.53
C ASP A 206 22.73 1.68 32.25
N ASP A 207 22.40 1.76 33.53
CA ASP A 207 22.79 2.80 34.48
C ASP A 207 24.23 2.56 35.00
N GLY A 208 25.13 2.10 34.13
CA GLY A 208 26.45 1.57 34.51
C GLY A 208 27.52 1.85 33.47
N ALA A 209 28.65 2.40 33.92
CA ALA A 209 29.80 2.76 33.08
C ALA A 209 30.27 1.60 32.17
N PRO A 210 30.70 1.88 30.92
CA PRO A 210 31.00 0.84 29.96
C PRO A 210 32.27 0.08 30.35
N THR A 211 32.12 -1.19 30.71
CA THR A 211 33.22 -2.15 30.78
C THR A 211 33.37 -2.84 29.44
N HIS A 212 34.62 -2.93 28.98
CA HIS A 212 35.05 -3.38 27.64
C HIS A 212 34.69 -4.86 27.31
N GLU A 213 33.97 -5.56 28.19
CA GLU A 213 33.58 -6.97 28.09
C GLU A 213 32.11 -7.16 27.62
N ASN A 214 31.27 -6.12 27.64
CA ASN A 214 29.85 -6.22 27.23
C ASN A 214 29.62 -6.19 25.70
N PHE A 215 30.68 -5.96 24.89
CA PHE A 215 30.55 -5.76 23.44
C PHE A 215 30.41 -7.05 22.62
N TYR A 216 30.73 -8.22 23.20
CA TYR A 216 30.76 -9.50 22.49
C TYR A 216 29.40 -10.22 22.46
N PRO A 217 28.64 -10.30 23.58
CA PRO A 217 27.31 -10.93 23.60
C PRO A 217 26.31 -10.19 22.70
N GLU A 218 26.32 -8.85 22.74
CA GLU A 218 25.41 -7.98 21.99
C GLU A 218 25.61 -8.11 20.48
N ARG A 219 26.87 -8.17 20.05
CA ARG A 219 27.21 -8.40 18.64
C ARG A 219 26.76 -9.78 18.16
N VAL A 220 26.89 -10.82 19.00
CA VAL A 220 26.43 -12.18 18.65
C VAL A 220 24.90 -12.23 18.56
N THR A 221 24.18 -11.52 19.44
CA THR A 221 22.71 -11.43 19.33
C THR A 221 22.27 -10.66 18.09
N ASP A 222 22.93 -9.56 17.74
CA ASP A 222 22.62 -8.79 16.54
C ASP A 222 22.91 -9.55 15.25
N GLU A 223 24.06 -10.23 15.17
CA GLU A 223 24.41 -11.10 14.04
C GLU A 223 23.37 -12.22 13.88
N GLY A 224 22.97 -12.88 14.98
CA GLY A 224 21.94 -13.92 14.96
C GLY A 224 20.55 -13.40 14.56
N LEU A 225 20.19 -12.19 15.00
CA LEU A 225 18.91 -11.56 14.68
C LEU A 225 18.86 -11.10 13.21
N GLN A 226 19.98 -10.64 12.67
CA GLN A 226 20.12 -10.31 11.26
C GLN A 226 20.05 -11.56 10.37
N ASP A 227 20.68 -12.66 10.76
CA ASP A 227 20.55 -13.96 10.09
C ASP A 227 19.10 -14.47 10.11
N CYS A 228 18.41 -14.29 11.24
CA CYS A 228 16.99 -14.61 11.36
C CYS A 228 16.14 -13.79 10.38
N ARG A 229 16.38 -12.47 10.30
CA ARG A 229 15.70 -11.57 9.36
C ARG A 229 15.90 -11.99 7.91
N LYS A 230 17.13 -12.36 7.52
CA LYS A 230 17.45 -12.84 6.17
C LYS A 230 16.73 -14.14 5.83
N ARG A 231 16.71 -15.10 6.76
CA ARG A 231 15.99 -16.38 6.58
C ARG A 231 14.49 -16.16 6.46
N LEU A 232 13.94 -15.27 7.28
CA LEU A 232 12.52 -14.92 7.25
C LEU A 232 12.14 -14.28 5.92
N ALA A 233 12.95 -13.34 5.42
CA ALA A 233 12.74 -12.73 4.10
C ALA A 233 12.74 -13.78 2.96
N GLN A 234 13.63 -14.78 3.04
CA GLN A 234 13.64 -15.89 2.09
C GLN A 234 12.35 -16.74 2.17
N THR A 235 11.90 -17.08 3.38
CA THR A 235 10.65 -17.82 3.57
C THR A 235 9.45 -17.06 3.03
N VAL A 236 9.38 -15.74 3.26
CA VAL A 236 8.33 -14.88 2.69
C VAL A 236 8.36 -14.95 1.16
N ALA A 237 9.52 -14.79 0.53
CA ALA A 237 9.64 -14.86 -0.93
C ALA A 237 9.19 -16.23 -1.50
N ASP A 238 9.53 -17.33 -0.82
CA ASP A 238 9.11 -18.68 -1.21
C ASP A 238 7.59 -18.88 -1.06
N LEU A 239 6.99 -18.38 0.02
CA LEU A 239 5.54 -18.39 0.25
C LEU A 239 4.79 -17.54 -0.77
N GLU A 240 5.32 -16.37 -1.15
CA GLU A 240 4.73 -15.51 -2.18
C GLU A 240 4.74 -16.18 -3.55
N LYS A 241 5.87 -16.79 -3.93
CA LYS A 241 5.98 -17.56 -5.17
C LYS A 241 5.01 -18.75 -5.18
N HIS A 242 4.88 -19.43 -4.04
CA HIS A 242 3.92 -20.51 -3.89
C HIS A 242 2.48 -20.02 -4.04
N MET A 243 2.12 -18.89 -3.41
CA MET A 243 0.80 -18.27 -3.55
C MET A 243 0.48 -17.91 -5.02
N GLN A 244 1.43 -17.32 -5.74
CA GLN A 244 1.28 -17.03 -7.17
C GLN A 244 0.96 -18.30 -7.96
N HIS A 245 1.73 -19.36 -7.73
CA HIS A 245 1.53 -20.65 -8.39
C HIS A 245 0.15 -21.27 -8.06
N LEU A 246 -0.32 -21.15 -6.82
CA LEU A 246 -1.65 -21.62 -6.44
C LEU A 246 -2.75 -20.86 -7.17
N ILE A 247 -2.61 -19.54 -7.32
CA ILE A 247 -3.57 -18.74 -8.09
C ILE A 247 -3.51 -19.11 -9.57
N ASP A 248 -2.33 -19.24 -10.17
CA ASP A 248 -2.22 -19.63 -11.58
C ASP A 248 -2.87 -21.00 -11.84
N ARG A 249 -2.64 -21.96 -10.94
CA ARG A 249 -3.32 -23.27 -10.97
C ARG A 249 -4.82 -23.14 -10.81
N LEU A 250 -5.28 -22.31 -9.88
CA LEU A 250 -6.69 -22.06 -9.63
C LEU A 250 -7.38 -21.53 -10.90
N ILE A 251 -6.80 -20.47 -11.49
CA ILE A 251 -7.32 -19.82 -12.71
C ILE A 251 -7.32 -20.77 -13.90
N ALA A 252 -6.25 -21.54 -14.10
CA ALA A 252 -6.18 -22.50 -15.20
C ALA A 252 -7.28 -23.56 -15.08
N LYS A 253 -7.48 -24.12 -13.88
CA LYS A 253 -8.52 -25.14 -13.63
C LYS A 253 -9.92 -24.58 -13.73
N SER A 254 -10.20 -23.41 -13.16
CA SER A 254 -11.52 -22.78 -13.26
C SER A 254 -11.85 -22.43 -14.71
N SER A 255 -10.89 -21.90 -15.47
CA SER A 255 -11.07 -21.56 -16.88
C SER A 255 -11.47 -22.77 -17.75
N THR A 256 -10.91 -23.95 -17.50
CA THR A 256 -11.30 -25.18 -18.23
C THR A 256 -12.74 -25.62 -18.01
N ARG A 257 -13.36 -25.21 -16.90
CA ARG A 257 -14.74 -25.58 -16.54
C ARG A 257 -15.75 -24.51 -16.94
N MET A 258 -15.27 -23.32 -17.31
CA MET A 258 -16.13 -22.22 -17.73
C MET A 258 -16.53 -22.38 -19.19
N SER A 259 -17.82 -22.19 -19.45
CA SER A 259 -18.37 -22.14 -20.81
C SER A 259 -18.43 -20.72 -21.38
N SER A 260 -18.31 -19.71 -20.51
CA SER A 260 -18.42 -18.29 -20.85
C SER A 260 -17.03 -17.67 -20.98
N GLU A 261 -16.72 -17.16 -22.18
CA GLU A 261 -15.51 -16.37 -22.45
C GLU A 261 -15.42 -15.12 -21.56
N HIS A 262 -16.58 -14.55 -21.19
CA HIS A 262 -16.65 -13.41 -20.29
C HIS A 262 -16.14 -13.76 -18.89
N ASP A 263 -16.48 -14.94 -18.37
CA ASP A 263 -16.12 -15.32 -17.01
C ASP A 263 -14.62 -15.69 -16.95
N VAL A 264 -14.07 -16.27 -18.03
CA VAL A 264 -12.62 -16.49 -18.19
C VAL A 264 -11.87 -15.14 -18.20
N ALA A 265 -12.39 -14.15 -18.94
CA ALA A 265 -11.81 -12.81 -18.95
C ALA A 265 -11.88 -12.14 -17.56
N GLN A 266 -12.98 -12.29 -16.82
CA GLN A 266 -13.09 -11.78 -15.45
C GLN A 266 -12.06 -12.41 -14.51
N LEU A 267 -11.82 -13.72 -14.61
CA LEU A 267 -10.78 -14.39 -13.83
C LEU A 267 -9.38 -13.88 -14.16
N ALA A 268 -9.07 -13.67 -15.44
CA ALA A 268 -7.80 -13.09 -15.85
C ALA A 268 -7.61 -11.67 -15.30
N ARG A 269 -8.68 -10.85 -15.27
CA ARG A 269 -8.67 -9.52 -14.65
C ARG A 269 -8.39 -9.61 -13.15
N LEU A 270 -9.12 -10.47 -12.43
CA LEU A 270 -8.90 -10.71 -10.99
C LEU A 270 -7.45 -11.12 -10.69
N ARG A 271 -6.86 -11.97 -11.55
CA ARG A 271 -5.44 -12.35 -11.42
C ARG A 271 -4.49 -11.16 -11.61
N GLY A 272 -4.73 -10.34 -12.64
CA GLY A 272 -3.94 -9.14 -12.91
C GLY A 272 -4.01 -8.14 -11.77
N GLU A 273 -5.21 -7.89 -11.26
CA GLU A 273 -5.43 -7.01 -10.11
C GLU A 273 -4.77 -7.54 -8.84
N TRP A 274 -4.88 -8.84 -8.56
CA TRP A 274 -4.25 -9.46 -7.39
C TRP A 274 -2.73 -9.29 -7.41
N THR A 275 -2.12 -9.55 -8.58
CA THR A 275 -0.66 -9.46 -8.76
C THR A 275 -0.19 -8.04 -8.57
N THR A 276 -0.95 -7.09 -9.11
CA THR A 276 -0.62 -5.68 -9.04
C THR A 276 -0.79 -5.14 -7.63
N ALA A 277 -1.86 -5.50 -6.91
CA ALA A 277 -2.07 -5.09 -5.53
C ALA A 277 -0.94 -5.57 -4.61
N ARG A 278 -0.42 -6.80 -4.81
CA ARG A 278 0.77 -7.26 -4.09
C ARG A 278 2.04 -6.47 -4.44
N GLN A 279 2.24 -6.10 -5.70
CA GLN A 279 3.36 -5.25 -6.09
C GLN A 279 3.25 -3.84 -5.47
N CYS A 280 2.04 -3.30 -5.38
CA CYS A 280 1.80 -2.04 -4.68
C CYS A 280 2.13 -2.14 -3.18
N LEU A 281 1.79 -3.26 -2.53
CA LEU A 281 2.16 -3.50 -1.12
C LEU A 281 3.67 -3.61 -0.92
N ASP A 282 4.41 -4.22 -1.86
CA ASP A 282 5.88 -4.25 -1.84
C ASP A 282 6.47 -2.82 -1.91
N ILE A 283 5.89 -1.94 -2.74
CA ILE A 283 6.27 -0.51 -2.78
C ILE A 283 6.01 0.14 -1.42
N CYS A 284 4.83 -0.05 -0.83
CA CYS A 284 4.49 0.49 0.49
C CYS A 284 5.41 -0.02 1.60
N SER A 285 5.81 -1.30 1.56
CA SER A 285 6.71 -1.89 2.55
C SER A 285 8.14 -1.34 2.46
N LYS A 286 8.64 -1.10 1.24
CA LYS A 286 9.94 -0.44 1.02
C LYS A 286 9.93 1.00 1.51
N ALA A 287 8.90 1.75 1.14
CA ALA A 287 8.61 3.09 1.61
C ALA A 287 8.56 3.17 3.16
N GLU A 288 7.89 2.22 3.80
CA GLU A 288 7.83 2.14 5.27
C GLU A 288 9.20 1.87 5.89
N SER A 289 10.01 1.00 5.29
CA SER A 289 11.36 0.70 5.74
C SER A 289 12.26 1.93 5.66
N HIS A 290 12.20 2.67 4.56
CA HIS A 290 12.93 3.94 4.40
C HIS A 290 12.47 5.00 5.41
N ALA A 291 11.16 5.11 5.65
CA ALA A 291 10.64 6.02 6.66
C ALA A 291 11.18 5.68 8.07
N LYS A 292 11.22 4.40 8.45
CA LYS A 292 11.75 3.93 9.75
C LYS A 292 13.25 4.23 9.89
N GLU A 293 14.02 4.01 8.83
CA GLU A 293 15.45 4.35 8.81
C GLU A 293 15.68 5.86 8.99
N THR A 294 14.88 6.68 8.30
CA THR A 294 14.93 8.14 8.40
C THR A 294 14.62 8.63 9.81
N VAL A 295 13.61 8.05 10.49
CA VAL A 295 13.31 8.35 11.90
C VAL A 295 14.47 7.97 12.82
N SER A 296 15.04 6.78 12.65
CA SER A 296 16.14 6.30 13.50
C SER A 296 17.40 7.18 13.41
N ILE A 297 17.65 7.78 12.24
CA ILE A 297 18.75 8.73 12.06
C ILE A 297 18.50 10.02 12.85
N ILE A 298 17.24 10.46 12.94
CA ILE A 298 16.84 11.67 13.67
C ILE A 298 16.94 11.46 15.19
N ASP A 299 16.52 10.31 15.71
CA ASP A 299 16.48 10.04 17.17
C ASP A 299 17.88 9.85 17.80
N ASN A 300 18.88 9.39 17.04
CA ASN A 300 20.21 9.10 17.56
C ASN A 300 21.08 10.35 17.85
N TYR A 301 20.48 11.55 17.84
CA TYR A 301 21.16 12.84 18.05
C TYR A 301 20.81 13.56 19.36
N ALA A 302 20.01 12.94 20.23
CA ALA A 302 19.61 13.54 21.52
C ALA A 302 20.10 12.71 22.70
N THR A 303 21.39 12.75 23.03
CA THR A 303 21.89 12.22 24.31
C THR A 303 23.14 12.95 24.79
N GLY A 304 22.96 13.86 25.75
CA GLY A 304 24.06 14.48 26.51
C GLY A 304 23.81 15.94 26.88
N ASP A 305 23.85 16.24 28.17
CA ASP A 305 23.54 17.56 28.78
C ASP A 305 24.60 18.66 28.52
N ASP A 306 25.48 18.47 27.52
CA ASP A 306 26.55 19.44 27.19
C ASP A 306 27.05 19.34 25.73
N THR A 307 26.22 18.88 24.80
CA THR A 307 26.67 18.66 23.40
C THR A 307 26.29 19.80 22.47
N VAL A 308 27.31 20.34 21.80
CA VAL A 308 27.20 21.20 20.62
C VAL A 308 26.24 20.57 19.62
N GLN A 309 25.23 21.33 19.19
CA GLN A 309 24.29 20.93 18.15
C GLN A 309 25.04 20.72 16.84
N PHE A 310 25.14 19.46 16.39
CA PHE A 310 25.53 19.15 15.03
C PHE A 310 24.30 18.66 14.28
N LEU A 311 23.73 19.52 13.43
CA LEU A 311 22.84 19.09 12.37
C LEU A 311 23.71 18.42 11.31
N ILE A 312 23.93 17.11 11.41
CA ILE A 312 24.59 16.38 10.33
C ILE A 312 23.51 15.88 9.38
N LEU A 313 23.22 16.69 8.36
CA LEU A 313 22.46 16.27 7.20
C LEU A 313 23.36 15.35 6.36
N ILE A 314 23.26 14.03 6.53
CA ILE A 314 23.89 13.09 5.60
C ILE A 314 22.86 12.64 4.58
N THR A 315 22.57 13.51 3.62
CA THR A 315 22.21 13.06 2.28
C THR A 315 23.42 13.32 1.40
N GLY A 316 23.85 12.28 0.67
CA GLY A 316 25.20 12.20 0.11
C GLY A 316 25.59 13.35 -0.82
N LYS A 317 26.23 14.41 -0.29
CA LYS A 317 27.45 15.07 -0.81
C LYS A 317 27.77 16.35 -0.04
N THR A 318 29.07 16.43 0.32
CA THR A 318 29.85 17.59 0.78
C THR A 318 29.54 18.21 2.14
N MET A 319 30.53 18.06 3.05
CA MET A 319 30.60 18.67 4.37
C MET A 319 30.82 20.18 4.27
N TYR A 320 30.07 20.97 5.04
CA TYR A 320 30.49 22.30 5.45
C TYR A 320 30.71 22.35 6.96
N ASP A 321 31.93 22.71 7.34
CA ASP A 321 32.34 23.04 8.71
C ASP A 321 31.99 24.51 8.98
N VAL A 322 31.31 24.78 10.09
CA VAL A 322 31.23 26.12 10.68
C VAL A 322 31.54 26.03 12.16
N THR A 323 32.67 26.62 12.54
CA THR A 323 33.23 26.59 13.89
C THR A 323 32.79 27.81 14.73
N ARG A 324 32.37 27.52 15.97
CA ARG A 324 32.45 28.28 17.25
C ARG A 324 31.82 29.69 17.40
N HIS A 325 30.98 29.81 18.44
CA HIS A 325 31.12 30.85 19.48
C HIS A 325 30.73 30.33 20.88
N HIS A 326 31.51 30.73 21.88
CA HIS A 326 31.37 30.42 23.32
C HIS A 326 30.34 31.34 24.03
N PRO A 327 29.89 31.00 25.24
CA PRO A 327 28.55 31.31 25.74
C PRO A 327 28.48 32.64 26.49
N ASN A 328 27.30 33.24 26.51
CA ASN A 328 26.89 34.08 27.64
C ASN A 328 25.37 34.05 27.82
N GLN A 329 24.99 33.43 28.95
CA GLN A 329 23.95 33.79 29.92
C GLN A 329 22.62 34.38 29.41
N HIS A 330 21.54 33.73 29.87
CA HIS A 330 20.11 34.13 29.83
C HIS A 330 19.33 33.89 28.53
N ALA A 331 18.99 32.63 28.25
CA ALA A 331 17.86 32.29 27.38
C ALA A 331 17.26 30.90 27.66
N GLY A 332 17.23 30.46 28.92
CA GLY A 332 16.42 29.31 29.33
C GLY A 332 15.10 29.86 29.87
N ASP A 333 14.04 29.84 29.05
CA ASP A 333 12.63 29.77 29.51
C ASP A 333 11.56 29.84 28.39
N TRP A 334 11.91 30.01 27.11
CA TRP A 334 10.88 30.23 26.06
C TRP A 334 10.61 29.07 25.08
N ILE A 335 11.33 27.95 25.18
CA ILE A 335 11.18 26.83 24.21
C ILE A 335 10.34 25.67 24.79
N TRP A 336 10.31 25.49 26.11
CA TRP A 336 9.56 24.40 26.75
C TRP A 336 8.04 24.63 26.82
N GLU A 337 7.57 25.88 26.89
CA GLU A 337 6.12 26.18 26.95
C GLU A 337 5.37 25.92 25.63
N ARG A 338 6.07 25.85 24.49
CA ARG A 338 5.41 25.74 23.18
C ARG A 338 5.21 24.29 22.71
N ILE A 339 5.93 23.34 23.32
CA ILE A 339 5.87 21.91 22.99
C ILE A 339 4.80 21.18 23.84
N PHE A 340 4.49 21.65 25.06
CA PHE A 340 3.48 21.02 25.92
C PHE A 340 2.06 21.61 25.82
N ALA A 341 1.87 22.75 25.15
CA ALA A 341 0.60 23.47 25.12
C ALA A 341 -0.46 22.94 24.13
N ARG A 342 -0.20 21.86 23.38
CA ARG A 342 -1.20 21.22 22.48
C ARG A 342 -1.68 19.83 22.90
N ARG A 343 -1.28 19.34 24.08
CA ARG A 343 -1.74 18.07 24.66
C ARG A 343 -2.47 18.27 26.00
N ARG A 344 -3.56 19.06 26.03
CA ARG A 344 -4.50 19.07 27.17
C ARG A 344 -5.82 19.84 26.91
N VAL A 345 -6.71 19.33 26.05
CA VAL A 345 -8.19 19.48 26.14
C VAL A 345 -8.74 18.36 25.26
N SER A 346 -9.13 17.18 25.75
CA SER A 346 -10.44 16.90 26.34
C SER A 346 -10.42 15.46 26.86
N TYR A 347 -10.67 15.24 28.15
CA TYR A 347 -11.41 14.10 28.69
C TYR A 347 -11.55 14.32 30.20
N PHE A 348 -12.57 15.09 30.59
CA PHE A 348 -13.20 15.03 31.90
C PHE A 348 -14.58 15.69 31.81
N ARG A 349 -15.55 14.98 31.23
CA ARG A 349 -16.86 14.70 31.84
C ARG A 349 -17.72 13.87 30.91
#